data_AF-A0A453L5E1-F1
#
_entry.id   AF-A0A453L5E1-F1
#
_cell.length_a   1.000
_cell.length_b   1.000
_cell.length_c   1.000
_cell.angle_alpha   90.00
_cell.angle_beta   90.00
_cell.angle_gamma   90.00
#
_symmetry.space_group_name_H-M   'P 1'
#
loop_
_entity.id
_entity.type
_entity.pdbx_description
1 polymer ?
#
loop_
_entity_poly.entity_id
_entity_poly.type
_entity_poly.pdbx_seq_one_letter_code
_entity_poly.pdbx_strand_id
1 'polypeptide(L)'
;MKRKTRNKIVVTVLLLGAAAVLIGGTLALILTAGTWKVKLKESQEKVCNKGWECSGTKYCCNQTITDFFKVYQFENLFAKRNFPVAKAVGFWDYQAFITAASLFENQGFCTTGGIDMQMMELCAFLGHVGAKTSCGYGVATGGPTAWGLCYNHEMSPDQGYCDDSYTQWPCVKGAEYYGRGAIPVYWGFIDEMNVIISHYQYYLDLMGFGRERSGLNLDCAEQAPFNPAPKKDDEQQPTGGQKPSG
;
A
#
# COMPACT_ATOMS: atom_id res chain seq x y z
N MET A 1 -20.10 -34.90 39.38
CA MET A 1 -18.88 -35.55 39.93
C MET A 1 -17.88 -35.95 38.83
N LYS A 2 -17.23 -35.01 38.13
CA LYS A 2 -16.21 -35.31 37.09
C LYS A 2 -14.94 -34.42 37.12
N ARG A 3 -14.81 -33.53 38.12
CA ARG A 3 -13.66 -32.61 38.28
C ARG A 3 -12.54 -33.15 39.18
N LYS A 4 -12.82 -34.09 40.09
CA LYS A 4 -11.88 -34.56 41.13
C LYS A 4 -10.85 -35.60 40.64
N THR A 5 -11.07 -36.22 39.48
CA THR A 5 -10.22 -37.30 38.94
C THR A 5 -9.12 -36.79 38.00
N ARG A 6 -9.33 -35.66 37.30
CA ARG A 6 -8.34 -35.10 36.37
C ARG A 6 -7.14 -34.44 37.07
N ASN A 7 -7.34 -33.80 38.23
CA ASN A 7 -6.25 -33.14 38.96
C ASN A 7 -5.32 -34.13 39.66
N LYS A 8 -5.76 -35.35 39.98
CA LYS A 8 -4.89 -36.39 40.56
C LYS A 8 -3.92 -36.95 39.50
N ILE A 9 -4.39 -37.14 38.27
CA ILE A 9 -3.56 -37.70 37.19
C ILE A 9 -2.44 -36.73 36.80
N VAL A 10 -2.72 -35.42 36.75
CA VAL A 10 -1.70 -34.40 36.40
C VAL A 10 -0.62 -34.27 37.47
N VAL A 11 -0.96 -34.40 38.76
CA VAL A 11 0.01 -34.27 39.86
C VAL A 11 0.89 -35.53 40.01
N THR A 12 0.42 -36.71 39.58
CA THR A 12 1.22 -37.94 39.74
C THR A 12 2.29 -38.10 38.64
N VAL A 13 2.08 -37.51 37.45
CA VAL A 13 3.06 -37.58 36.34
C VAL A 13 4.22 -36.59 36.55
N LEU A 14 4.01 -35.51 37.29
CA LEU A 14 5.04 -34.50 37.54
C LEU A 14 6.03 -34.83 38.68
N LEU A 15 5.81 -35.91 39.45
CA LEU A 15 6.65 -36.25 40.61
C LEU A 15 7.56 -37.48 40.43
N LEU A 16 7.57 -38.13 39.27
CA LEU A 16 8.46 -39.28 39.00
C LEU A 16 9.61 -38.96 38.02
N GLY A 17 9.75 -37.72 37.57
CA GLY A 17 10.77 -37.29 36.62
C GLY A 17 11.95 -36.52 37.21
N ALA A 18 12.14 -36.52 38.53
CA ALA A 18 13.25 -35.84 39.18
C ALA A 18 13.75 -36.63 40.41
N ALA A 19 14.62 -37.61 40.17
CA ALA A 19 15.75 -38.00 41.03
C ALA A 19 16.22 -39.42 40.70
N ALA A 20 17.38 -39.56 40.05
CA ALA A 20 18.40 -40.55 40.37
C ALA A 20 19.52 -40.46 39.32
N VAL A 21 20.37 -39.45 39.49
CA VAL A 21 21.76 -39.51 38.99
C VAL A 21 22.55 -40.32 40.03
N LEU A 22 23.49 -41.14 39.53
CA LEU A 22 24.53 -41.94 40.22
C LEU A 22 24.19 -43.42 40.51
N ILE A 23 24.71 -44.33 39.69
CA ILE A 23 25.88 -45.22 39.97
C ILE A 23 25.97 -46.24 38.81
N GLY A 24 27.20 -46.50 38.33
CA GLY A 24 27.49 -47.20 37.07
C GLY A 24 27.08 -48.68 36.97
N GLY A 25 27.06 -49.16 35.73
CA GLY A 25 26.88 -50.58 35.39
C GLY A 25 25.90 -50.78 34.24
N THR A 26 26.45 -51.01 33.04
CA THR A 26 25.77 -51.26 31.77
C THR A 26 24.79 -52.44 31.78
N LEU A 27 23.57 -52.29 31.25
CA LEU A 27 22.89 -53.29 30.40
C LEU A 27 21.56 -52.76 29.83
N ALA A 28 21.63 -52.35 28.55
CA ALA A 28 20.58 -52.33 27.53
C ALA A 28 19.11 -52.10 27.96
N LEU A 29 18.73 -50.83 28.14
CA LEU A 29 17.35 -50.41 27.85
C LEU A 29 17.28 -50.12 26.35
N ILE A 30 16.77 -51.09 25.60
CA ILE A 30 16.34 -50.94 24.22
C ILE A 30 15.23 -49.87 24.24
N LEU A 31 15.62 -48.61 24.05
CA LEU A 31 14.71 -47.58 23.61
C LEU A 31 14.32 -47.98 22.19
N THR A 32 13.14 -48.59 22.05
CA THR A 32 12.38 -48.53 20.81
C THR A 32 12.01 -47.07 20.58
N ALA A 33 13.02 -46.27 20.20
CA ALA A 33 12.84 -45.01 19.51
C ALA A 33 12.27 -45.37 18.14
N GLY A 34 10.99 -45.76 18.12
CA GLY A 34 10.18 -45.73 16.93
C GLY A 34 10.34 -44.32 16.39
N THR A 35 11.07 -44.20 15.29
CA THR A 35 11.32 -42.93 14.62
C THR A 35 9.95 -42.41 14.20
N TRP A 36 9.37 -41.52 14.99
CA TRP A 36 8.25 -40.70 14.56
C TRP A 36 8.80 -39.76 13.49
N LYS A 37 8.89 -40.26 12.26
CA LYS A 37 9.04 -39.42 11.07
C LYS A 37 7.73 -38.63 10.96
N VAL A 38 7.66 -37.52 11.68
CA VAL A 38 6.68 -36.48 11.41
C VAL A 38 6.99 -36.00 10.01
N LYS A 39 6.21 -36.48 9.03
CA LYS A 39 6.21 -35.93 7.68
C LYS A 39 5.66 -34.50 7.83
N LEU A 40 6.56 -33.54 8.03
CA LEU A 40 6.30 -32.17 7.64
C LEU A 40 5.99 -32.24 6.15
N LYS A 41 4.70 -32.28 5.80
CA LYS A 41 4.26 -31.93 4.45
C LYS A 41 4.62 -30.46 4.32
N GLU A 42 5.78 -30.20 3.73
CA GLU A 42 6.08 -28.92 3.12
C GLU A 42 4.89 -28.62 2.19
N SER A 43 4.03 -27.70 2.60
CA SER A 43 2.88 -27.31 1.79
C SER A 43 3.46 -26.57 0.59
N GLN A 44 3.61 -27.27 -0.53
CA GLN A 44 4.00 -26.64 -1.78
C GLN A 44 3.05 -25.48 -2.02
N GLU A 45 3.61 -24.27 -2.07
CA GLU A 45 2.85 -23.06 -2.28
C GLU A 45 2.18 -23.14 -3.64
N LYS A 46 0.85 -22.96 -3.69
CA LYS A 46 0.08 -23.11 -4.92
C LYS A 46 0.53 -22.05 -5.92
N VAL A 47 1.02 -22.49 -7.08
CA VAL A 47 1.39 -21.63 -8.20
C VAL A 47 0.30 -21.67 -9.27
N CYS A 48 -0.05 -20.52 -9.82
CA CYS A 48 -1.11 -20.38 -10.82
C CYS A 48 -0.62 -19.60 -12.05
N ASN A 49 -1.33 -19.77 -13.17
CA ASN A 49 -1.06 -19.06 -14.42
C ASN A 49 -2.36 -18.45 -14.97
N LYS A 50 -2.30 -17.19 -15.36
CA LYS A 50 -3.38 -16.35 -15.89
C LYS A 50 -2.93 -15.67 -17.19
N GLY A 51 -2.39 -16.48 -18.10
CA GLY A 51 -1.93 -15.99 -19.41
C GLY A 51 -0.72 -15.06 -19.30
N TRP A 52 -0.73 -14.01 -20.11
CA TRP A 52 0.38 -13.06 -20.20
C TRP A 52 0.42 -12.05 -19.04
N GLU A 53 -0.72 -11.81 -18.37
CA GLU A 53 -0.84 -10.80 -17.30
C GLU A 53 -0.18 -11.25 -16.00
N CYS A 54 -0.31 -12.53 -15.65
CA CYS A 54 0.27 -13.07 -14.43
C CYS A 54 0.58 -14.56 -14.58
N SER A 55 1.83 -14.97 -14.39
CA SER A 55 2.24 -16.37 -14.50
C SER A 55 3.32 -16.75 -13.48
N GLY A 56 3.30 -18.00 -13.04
CA GLY A 56 4.41 -18.63 -12.32
C GLY A 56 4.52 -18.25 -10.84
N THR A 57 3.50 -17.60 -10.25
CA THR A 57 3.53 -17.22 -8.83
C THR A 57 2.23 -17.57 -8.10
N LYS A 58 2.27 -17.50 -6.76
CA LYS A 58 1.08 -17.65 -5.90
C LYS A 58 0.09 -16.51 -6.01
N TYR A 59 0.54 -15.33 -6.41
CA TYR A 59 -0.29 -14.14 -6.54
C TYR A 59 -1.27 -14.28 -7.72
N CYS A 60 -0.85 -14.97 -8.78
CA CYS A 60 -1.69 -15.26 -9.94
C CYS A 60 -2.85 -16.25 -9.69
N CYS A 61 -3.05 -16.69 -8.45
CA CYS A 61 -4.14 -17.60 -8.11
C CYS A 61 -5.50 -16.91 -7.93
N ASN A 62 -5.52 -15.58 -7.76
CA ASN A 62 -6.75 -14.78 -7.74
C ASN A 62 -7.07 -14.23 -9.15
N GLN A 63 -8.02 -13.29 -9.22
CA GLN A 63 -8.35 -12.54 -10.44
C GLN A 63 -7.16 -11.66 -10.86
N THR A 64 -6.96 -11.45 -12.16
CA THR A 64 -6.06 -10.39 -12.66
C THR A 64 -6.79 -9.04 -12.67
N ILE A 65 -6.08 -7.93 -12.89
CA ILE A 65 -6.74 -6.61 -12.94
C ILE A 65 -7.78 -6.57 -14.06
N THR A 66 -7.45 -7.14 -15.23
CA THR A 66 -8.39 -7.12 -16.35
C THR A 66 -9.64 -7.95 -16.10
N ASP A 67 -9.62 -8.93 -15.19
CA ASP A 67 -10.81 -9.72 -14.85
C ASP A 67 -11.93 -8.81 -14.28
N PHE A 68 -11.59 -7.79 -13.48
CA PHE A 68 -12.57 -6.95 -12.75
C PHE A 68 -12.52 -5.44 -13.04
N PHE A 69 -11.46 -4.94 -13.68
CA PHE A 69 -11.30 -3.54 -14.06
C PHE A 69 -11.20 -3.41 -15.58
N LYS A 70 -12.28 -2.96 -16.21
CA LYS A 70 -12.45 -2.84 -17.65
C LYS A 70 -12.26 -1.40 -18.11
N VAL A 71 -12.05 -1.24 -19.41
CA VAL A 71 -11.89 0.07 -20.08
C VAL A 71 -12.96 1.06 -19.65
N TYR A 72 -14.25 0.68 -19.65
CA TYR A 72 -15.33 1.61 -19.32
C TYR A 72 -15.25 2.13 -17.86
N GLN A 73 -14.74 1.32 -16.91
CA GLN A 73 -14.52 1.76 -15.55
C GLN A 73 -13.40 2.79 -15.49
N PHE A 74 -12.29 2.54 -16.20
CA PHE A 74 -11.20 3.52 -16.34
C PHE A 74 -11.70 4.84 -16.94
N GLU A 75 -12.50 4.78 -18.01
CA GLU A 75 -13.10 5.96 -18.63
C GLU A 75 -14.04 6.71 -17.67
N ASN A 76 -14.80 5.99 -16.84
CA ASN A 76 -15.69 6.59 -15.84
C ASN A 76 -14.92 7.26 -14.69
N LEU A 77 -13.87 6.61 -14.17
CA LEU A 77 -13.03 7.14 -13.10
C LEU A 77 -12.33 8.44 -13.51
N PHE A 78 -11.90 8.52 -14.78
CA PHE A 78 -11.13 9.63 -15.33
C PHE A 78 -11.88 10.34 -16.48
N ALA A 79 -13.17 10.60 -16.26
CA ALA A 79 -14.10 11.11 -17.27
C ALA A 79 -13.70 12.48 -17.86
N LYS A 80 -12.86 13.26 -17.16
CA LYS A 80 -12.43 14.60 -17.61
C LYS A 80 -10.96 14.67 -18.05
N ARG A 81 -10.18 13.58 -18.00
CA ARG A 81 -8.75 13.60 -18.34
C ARG A 81 -8.42 14.10 -19.76
N ASN A 82 -9.36 13.90 -20.69
CA ASN A 82 -9.23 14.28 -22.10
C ASN A 82 -10.04 15.54 -22.47
N PHE A 83 -10.54 16.29 -21.50
CA PHE A 83 -11.20 17.57 -21.79
C PHE A 83 -10.18 18.59 -22.34
N PRO A 84 -10.59 19.54 -23.20
CA PRO A 84 -9.66 20.47 -23.88
C PRO A 84 -8.75 21.30 -22.96
N VAL A 85 -9.14 21.49 -21.70
CA VAL A 85 -8.36 22.25 -20.71
C VAL A 85 -7.26 21.42 -20.05
N ALA A 86 -7.31 20.09 -20.17
CA ALA A 86 -6.32 19.18 -19.61
C ALA A 86 -4.98 19.30 -20.35
N LYS A 87 -3.88 18.98 -19.66
CA LYS A 87 -2.51 19.10 -20.19
C LYS A 87 -1.91 17.77 -20.65
N ALA A 88 -2.63 16.68 -20.43
CA ALA A 88 -2.23 15.32 -20.82
C ALA A 88 -3.28 14.63 -21.73
N VAL A 89 -3.98 15.40 -22.57
CA VAL A 89 -5.03 14.88 -23.47
C VAL A 89 -4.43 13.79 -24.39
N GLY A 90 -5.03 12.61 -24.37
CA GLY A 90 -4.62 11.45 -25.17
C GLY A 90 -3.36 10.74 -24.68
N PHE A 91 -2.74 11.20 -23.59
CA PHE A 91 -1.54 10.56 -23.04
C PHE A 91 -1.86 9.32 -22.20
N TRP A 92 -2.91 9.42 -21.38
CA TRP A 92 -3.29 8.38 -20.43
C TRP A 92 -4.29 7.40 -21.04
N ASP A 93 -3.82 6.17 -21.22
CA ASP A 93 -4.57 5.10 -21.86
C ASP A 93 -4.70 3.86 -20.97
N TYR A 94 -5.85 3.19 -21.06
CA TYR A 94 -6.14 1.98 -20.27
C TYR A 94 -5.20 0.84 -20.61
N GLN A 95 -4.88 0.63 -21.90
CA GLN A 95 -3.98 -0.45 -22.31
C GLN A 95 -2.57 -0.21 -21.76
N ALA A 96 -2.12 1.05 -21.75
CA ALA A 96 -0.85 1.42 -21.11
C ALA A 96 -0.85 1.08 -19.60
N PHE A 97 -1.95 1.38 -18.89
CA PHE A 97 -2.10 1.02 -17.48
C PHE A 97 -2.04 -0.50 -17.25
N ILE A 98 -2.84 -1.29 -17.98
CA ILE A 98 -2.86 -2.76 -17.84
C ILE A 98 -1.49 -3.38 -18.19
N THR A 99 -0.85 -2.88 -19.25
CA THR A 99 0.49 -3.35 -19.64
C THR A 99 1.50 -3.08 -18.53
N ALA A 100 1.50 -1.88 -17.94
CA ALA A 100 2.37 -1.56 -16.81
C ALA A 100 2.04 -2.41 -15.57
N ALA A 101 0.76 -2.61 -15.27
CA ALA A 101 0.32 -3.36 -14.09
C ALA A 101 0.68 -4.85 -14.16
N SER A 102 0.63 -5.46 -15.35
CA SER A 102 1.02 -6.87 -15.56
C SER A 102 2.44 -7.21 -15.09
N LEU A 103 3.35 -6.23 -15.08
CA LEU A 103 4.72 -6.39 -14.58
C LEU A 103 4.79 -6.59 -13.05
N PHE A 104 3.73 -6.21 -12.34
CA PHE A 104 3.64 -6.22 -10.88
C PHE A 104 2.51 -7.13 -10.35
N GLU A 105 1.61 -7.62 -11.21
CA GLU A 105 0.58 -8.59 -10.82
C GLU A 105 1.19 -9.89 -10.27
N ASN A 106 2.31 -10.34 -10.85
CA ASN A 106 3.04 -11.50 -10.35
C ASN A 106 3.72 -11.26 -8.99
N GLN A 107 3.81 -10.00 -8.55
CA GLN A 107 4.34 -9.57 -7.24
C GLN A 107 3.23 -9.23 -6.23
N GLY A 108 1.96 -9.29 -6.64
CA GLY A 108 0.83 -9.09 -5.73
C GLY A 108 -0.04 -7.87 -6.01
N PHE A 109 0.37 -6.97 -6.92
CA PHE A 109 -0.40 -5.76 -7.22
C PHE A 109 -1.77 -6.12 -7.78
N CYS A 110 -2.83 -5.79 -7.03
CA CYS A 110 -4.21 -6.12 -7.36
C CYS A 110 -4.46 -7.61 -7.62
N THR A 111 -3.63 -8.50 -7.06
CA THR A 111 -3.77 -9.97 -7.14
C THR A 111 -3.82 -10.62 -5.74
N THR A 112 -3.85 -9.81 -4.68
CA THR A 112 -3.75 -10.25 -3.28
C THR A 112 -5.05 -10.02 -2.51
N GLY A 113 -5.38 -10.92 -1.57
CA GLY A 113 -6.48 -10.71 -0.61
C GLY A 113 -7.91 -10.92 -1.13
N GLY A 114 -8.07 -11.43 -2.36
CA GLY A 114 -9.37 -11.64 -3.00
C GLY A 114 -10.02 -10.35 -3.50
N ILE A 115 -11.16 -10.48 -4.17
CA ILE A 115 -11.75 -9.38 -4.98
C ILE A 115 -11.96 -8.08 -4.19
N ASP A 116 -12.39 -8.17 -2.93
CA ASP A 116 -12.61 -7.00 -2.09
C ASP A 116 -11.31 -6.24 -1.84
N MET A 117 -10.21 -6.93 -1.51
CA MET A 117 -8.91 -6.30 -1.31
C MET A 117 -8.32 -5.77 -2.61
N GLN A 118 -8.48 -6.51 -3.71
CA GLN A 118 -8.00 -6.08 -5.04
C GLN A 118 -8.69 -4.79 -5.50
N MET A 119 -10.00 -4.67 -5.27
CA MET A 119 -10.75 -3.45 -5.57
C MET A 119 -10.32 -2.28 -4.70
N MET A 120 -10.12 -2.50 -3.40
CA MET A 120 -9.61 -1.46 -2.49
C MET A 120 -8.21 -1.00 -2.88
N GLU A 121 -7.30 -1.94 -3.16
CA GLU A 121 -5.93 -1.65 -3.60
C GLU A 121 -5.91 -0.82 -4.89
N LEU A 122 -6.70 -1.24 -5.90
CA LEU A 122 -6.82 -0.52 -7.16
C LEU A 122 -7.37 0.90 -6.95
N CYS A 123 -8.47 1.04 -6.19
CA CYS A 123 -9.09 2.34 -5.95
C CYS A 123 -8.19 3.26 -5.12
N ALA A 124 -7.44 2.72 -4.15
CA ALA A 124 -6.49 3.49 -3.36
C ALA A 124 -5.34 3.98 -4.22
N PHE A 125 -4.72 3.09 -5.01
CA PHE A 125 -3.67 3.44 -5.96
C PHE A 125 -4.14 4.52 -6.94
N LEU A 126 -5.26 4.28 -7.63
CA LEU A 126 -5.81 5.24 -8.58
C LEU A 126 -6.25 6.53 -7.88
N GLY A 127 -6.74 6.48 -6.65
CA GLY A 127 -7.12 7.65 -5.86
C GLY A 127 -5.94 8.58 -5.58
N HIS A 128 -4.80 8.00 -5.19
CA HIS A 128 -3.54 8.74 -5.06
C HIS A 128 -3.10 9.35 -6.39
N VAL A 129 -3.09 8.56 -7.46
CA VAL A 129 -2.73 9.01 -8.80
C VAL A 129 -3.64 10.15 -9.26
N GLY A 130 -4.95 9.97 -9.11
CA GLY A 130 -5.98 10.92 -9.49
C GLY A 130 -5.79 12.25 -8.77
N ALA A 131 -5.60 12.23 -7.45
CA ALA A 131 -5.31 13.42 -6.66
C ALA A 131 -4.03 14.14 -7.13
N LYS A 132 -2.93 13.41 -7.28
CA LYS A 132 -1.61 13.97 -7.64
C LYS A 132 -1.52 14.56 -9.04
N THR A 133 -2.42 14.14 -9.93
CA THR A 133 -2.46 14.57 -11.34
C THR A 133 -3.71 15.37 -11.67
N SER A 134 -4.51 15.75 -10.66
CA SER A 134 -5.78 16.44 -10.86
C SER A 134 -5.59 17.90 -11.25
N CYS A 135 -6.48 18.40 -12.11
CA CYS A 135 -6.73 19.84 -12.29
C CYS A 135 -8.15 20.23 -11.86
N GLY A 136 -8.82 19.37 -11.09
CA GLY A 136 -10.15 19.62 -10.56
C GLY A 136 -10.14 20.74 -9.52
N TYR A 137 -11.14 21.61 -9.59
CA TYR A 137 -11.38 22.67 -8.62
C TYR A 137 -12.80 22.55 -8.07
N GLY A 138 -13.13 23.29 -7.00
CA GLY A 138 -14.35 23.06 -6.21
C GLY A 138 -15.68 23.07 -6.97
N VAL A 139 -15.78 23.79 -8.10
CA VAL A 139 -16.98 23.86 -8.96
C VAL A 139 -16.75 23.30 -10.36
N ALA A 140 -15.76 22.42 -10.53
CA ALA A 140 -15.48 21.79 -11.81
C ALA A 140 -16.62 20.89 -12.26
N THR A 141 -16.89 20.84 -13.57
CA THR A 141 -17.95 20.00 -14.14
C THR A 141 -17.69 18.52 -13.82
N GLY A 142 -18.67 17.84 -13.21
CA GLY A 142 -18.52 16.46 -12.75
C GLY A 142 -17.87 16.32 -11.36
N GLY A 143 -17.56 17.42 -10.69
CA GLY A 143 -16.88 17.45 -9.39
C GLY A 143 -15.36 17.33 -9.52
N PRO A 144 -14.59 17.74 -8.48
CA PRO A 144 -13.12 17.77 -8.55
C PRO A 144 -12.48 16.39 -8.71
N THR A 145 -13.14 15.32 -8.25
CA THR A 145 -12.63 13.94 -8.28
C THR A 145 -12.67 13.28 -9.66
N ALA A 146 -13.40 13.85 -10.62
CA ALA A 146 -13.48 13.37 -12.01
C ALA A 146 -12.31 13.84 -12.89
N TRP A 147 -11.45 14.72 -12.37
CA TRP A 147 -10.38 15.42 -13.11
C TRP A 147 -8.98 14.87 -12.86
N GLY A 148 -8.86 13.66 -12.28
CA GLY A 148 -7.59 12.94 -12.23
C GLY A 148 -7.00 12.70 -13.62
N LEU A 149 -5.68 12.49 -13.70
CA LEU A 149 -4.91 12.31 -14.94
C LEU A 149 -4.94 13.53 -15.88
N CYS A 150 -5.16 14.73 -15.34
CA CYS A 150 -5.17 15.96 -16.12
C CYS A 150 -3.76 16.44 -16.52
N TYR A 151 -2.77 16.16 -15.67
CA TYR A 151 -1.35 16.42 -15.91
C TYR A 151 -0.56 15.12 -16.06
N ASN A 152 0.57 15.17 -16.75
CA ASN A 152 1.58 14.10 -16.81
C ASN A 152 2.99 14.55 -16.40
N HIS A 153 3.14 15.83 -16.10
CA HIS A 153 4.33 16.45 -15.55
C HIS A 153 3.97 17.69 -14.74
N GLU A 154 4.91 18.10 -13.88
CA GLU A 154 4.87 19.33 -13.13
C GLU A 154 4.90 20.55 -14.06
N MET A 155 3.94 21.47 -13.91
CA MET A 155 3.80 22.62 -14.81
C MET A 155 4.78 23.76 -14.52
N SER A 156 5.18 23.91 -13.26
CA SER A 156 6.02 25.01 -12.79
C SER A 156 7.07 24.51 -11.78
N PRO A 157 8.06 23.72 -12.23
CA PRO A 157 9.11 23.23 -11.35
C PRO A 157 9.99 24.37 -10.83
N ASP A 158 10.19 24.43 -9.53
CA ASP A 158 10.99 25.48 -8.87
C ASP A 158 12.52 25.27 -9.04
N GLN A 159 12.94 24.08 -9.50
CA GLN A 159 14.34 23.70 -9.72
C GLN A 159 14.47 22.55 -10.73
N GLY A 160 15.69 22.21 -11.14
CA GLY A 160 15.97 21.06 -12.02
C GLY A 160 15.91 19.69 -11.32
N TYR A 161 15.73 19.66 -9.99
CA TYR A 161 15.70 18.46 -9.13
C TYR A 161 16.88 17.51 -9.33
N CYS A 162 18.04 18.07 -9.63
CA CYS A 162 19.30 17.38 -9.73
C CYS A 162 20.15 17.73 -8.51
N ASP A 163 20.68 16.72 -7.84
CA ASP A 163 21.68 16.89 -6.79
C ASP A 163 22.97 16.17 -7.22
N ASP A 164 23.94 16.97 -7.67
CA ASP A 164 25.24 16.51 -8.17
C ASP A 164 26.09 15.80 -7.09
N SER A 165 25.67 15.82 -5.82
CA SER A 165 26.35 15.08 -4.76
C SER A 165 26.11 13.56 -4.81
N TYR A 166 25.05 13.11 -5.50
CA TYR A 166 24.75 11.69 -5.65
C TYR A 166 25.61 11.03 -6.74
N THR A 167 26.71 10.42 -6.33
CA THR A 167 27.62 9.71 -7.24
C THR A 167 27.05 8.41 -7.82
N GLN A 168 26.07 7.79 -7.16
CA GLN A 168 25.40 6.58 -7.64
C GLN A 168 24.44 6.87 -8.81
N TRP A 169 23.86 8.08 -8.84
CA TRP A 169 22.86 8.51 -9.83
C TRP A 169 23.23 9.89 -10.37
N PRO A 170 24.34 10.00 -11.14
CA PRO A 170 24.83 11.28 -11.60
C PRO A 170 23.84 11.94 -12.56
N CYS A 171 23.71 13.26 -12.46
CA CYS A 171 22.83 14.02 -13.32
C CYS A 171 23.31 14.03 -14.77
N VAL A 172 22.38 13.83 -15.69
CA VAL A 172 22.66 13.91 -17.14
C VAL A 172 22.59 15.36 -17.57
N LYS A 173 23.64 15.84 -18.25
CA LYS A 173 23.71 17.21 -18.76
C LYS A 173 22.52 17.53 -19.66
N GLY A 174 21.75 18.56 -19.30
CA GLY A 174 20.56 19.00 -20.04
C GLY A 174 19.28 18.22 -19.73
N ALA A 175 19.33 17.25 -18.82
CA ALA A 175 18.14 16.59 -18.29
C ALA A 175 17.62 17.32 -17.04
N GLU A 176 16.31 17.32 -16.87
CA GLU A 176 15.62 17.84 -15.69
C GLU A 176 14.81 16.72 -15.04
N TYR A 177 14.68 16.72 -13.72
CA TYR A 177 14.11 15.61 -12.94
C TYR A 177 12.87 16.01 -12.13
N TYR A 178 12.13 17.03 -12.59
CA TYR A 178 10.85 17.42 -11.99
C TYR A 178 9.80 16.31 -12.00
N GLY A 179 8.71 16.50 -11.24
CA GLY A 179 7.66 15.49 -11.09
C GLY A 179 7.04 15.07 -12.42
N ARG A 180 6.99 13.76 -12.70
CA ARG A 180 6.41 13.19 -13.92
C ARG A 180 5.58 11.95 -13.62
N GLY A 181 4.68 11.64 -14.54
CA GLY A 181 3.92 10.39 -14.53
C GLY A 181 2.77 10.41 -13.53
N ALA A 182 2.33 9.20 -13.15
CA ALA A 182 1.13 8.97 -12.36
C ALA A 182 1.34 9.29 -10.86
N ILE A 183 2.58 9.19 -10.38
CA ILE A 183 2.99 9.56 -9.04
C ILE A 183 4.15 10.54 -9.17
N PRO A 184 3.86 11.83 -9.46
CA PRO A 184 4.89 12.85 -9.51
C PRO A 184 5.55 13.01 -8.14
N VAL A 185 6.88 12.94 -8.12
CA VAL A 185 7.70 13.20 -6.94
C VAL A 185 7.97 14.69 -6.87
N TYR A 186 7.23 15.41 -6.03
CA TYR A 186 7.47 16.83 -5.75
C TYR A 186 8.36 16.98 -4.49
N TRP A 187 9.22 18.00 -4.43
CA TRP A 187 9.91 18.40 -3.17
C TRP A 187 9.06 19.34 -2.29
N GLY A 188 7.77 19.51 -2.54
CA GLY A 188 6.90 20.39 -1.75
C GLY A 188 5.42 20.30 -2.10
N PHE A 189 4.59 20.72 -1.14
CA PHE A 189 3.14 20.58 -0.98
C PHE A 189 2.59 19.15 -0.83
N ILE A 190 2.26 18.84 0.43
CA ILE A 190 1.33 17.78 0.82
C ILE A 190 0.00 18.12 0.14
N ASP A 191 -0.48 17.27 -0.77
CA ASP A 191 -1.87 17.35 -1.21
C ASP A 191 -2.71 17.29 0.05
N GLU A 192 -3.70 18.19 0.19
CA GLU A 192 -4.64 18.08 1.29
C GLU A 192 -5.15 16.64 1.34
N MET A 193 -4.90 15.93 2.44
CA MET A 193 -5.24 14.51 2.59
C MET A 193 -6.68 14.21 2.15
N ASN A 194 -7.57 15.18 2.35
CA ASN A 194 -8.96 15.18 1.91
C ASN A 194 -9.14 14.99 0.39
N VAL A 195 -8.23 15.48 -0.44
CA VAL A 195 -8.26 15.29 -1.90
C VAL A 195 -8.00 13.83 -2.25
N ILE A 196 -7.00 13.21 -1.63
CA ILE A 196 -6.70 11.77 -1.85
C ILE A 196 -7.88 10.91 -1.35
N ILE A 197 -8.35 11.17 -0.12
CA ILE A 197 -9.49 10.44 0.47
C ILE A 197 -10.73 10.57 -0.42
N SER A 198 -11.03 11.78 -0.91
CA SER A 198 -12.22 12.00 -1.75
C SER A 198 -12.13 11.27 -3.09
N HIS A 199 -10.95 11.24 -3.73
CA HIS A 199 -10.75 10.44 -4.95
C HIS A 199 -10.93 8.95 -4.66
N TYR A 200 -10.28 8.43 -3.61
CA TYR A 200 -10.40 7.02 -3.21
C TYR A 200 -11.87 6.62 -2.99
N GLN A 201 -12.58 7.36 -2.15
CA GLN A 201 -14.00 7.06 -1.86
C GLN A 201 -14.88 7.20 -3.09
N TYR A 202 -14.68 8.23 -3.91
CA TYR A 202 -15.43 8.43 -5.15
C TYR A 202 -15.20 7.27 -6.14
N TYR A 203 -13.98 6.74 -6.20
CA TYR A 203 -13.64 5.61 -7.06
C TYR A 203 -14.26 4.30 -6.57
N LEU A 204 -14.33 4.07 -5.26
CA LEU A 204 -15.09 2.95 -4.71
C LEU A 204 -16.58 3.02 -5.09
N ASP A 205 -17.17 4.23 -5.04
CA ASP A 205 -18.57 4.43 -5.44
C ASP A 205 -18.78 4.15 -6.94
N LEU A 206 -17.89 4.67 -7.81
CA LEU A 206 -17.97 4.45 -9.27
C LEU A 206 -17.72 3.00 -9.68
N MET A 207 -16.92 2.26 -8.91
CA MET A 207 -16.69 0.84 -9.10
C MET A 207 -17.84 -0.03 -8.58
N GLY A 208 -18.86 0.57 -7.94
CA GLY A 208 -20.01 -0.13 -7.37
C GLY A 208 -19.68 -0.91 -6.09
N PHE A 209 -18.53 -0.65 -5.48
CA PHE A 209 -18.08 -1.29 -4.24
C PHE A 209 -18.58 -0.55 -2.99
N GLY A 210 -18.75 0.77 -3.12
CA GLY A 210 -19.27 1.65 -2.08
C GLY A 210 -18.21 2.17 -1.13
N ARG A 211 -18.26 3.48 -0.84
CA ARG A 211 -17.32 4.17 0.05
C ARG A 211 -17.33 3.67 1.49
N GLU A 212 -18.38 2.98 1.94
CA GLU A 212 -18.45 2.35 3.25
C GLU A 212 -17.38 1.27 3.47
N ARG A 213 -16.82 0.74 2.37
CA ARG A 213 -15.74 -0.25 2.41
C ARG A 213 -14.34 0.37 2.40
N SER A 214 -14.23 1.71 2.42
CA SER A 214 -12.94 2.40 2.42
C SER A 214 -12.04 2.06 3.62
N GLY A 215 -12.63 1.53 4.70
CA GLY A 215 -11.93 1.15 5.92
C GLY A 215 -11.92 2.29 6.95
N LEU A 216 -11.16 2.07 8.02
CA LEU A 216 -10.90 3.07 9.06
C LEU A 216 -9.51 3.69 8.85
N ASN A 217 -9.24 4.81 9.51
CA ASN A 217 -7.94 5.53 9.45
C ASN A 217 -7.59 6.06 8.05
N LEU A 218 -8.55 6.73 7.42
CA LEU A 218 -8.37 7.30 6.07
C LEU A 218 -7.42 8.50 6.06
N ASP A 219 -7.36 9.24 7.16
CA ASP A 219 -6.46 10.38 7.32
C ASP A 219 -5.25 10.04 8.20
N CYS A 220 -4.27 10.93 8.12
CA CYS A 220 -3.07 10.87 8.93
C CYS A 220 -2.92 12.10 9.85
N ALA A 221 -4.03 12.79 10.17
CA ALA A 221 -3.98 14.07 10.90
C ALA A 221 -3.33 13.92 12.29
N GLU A 222 -3.51 12.76 12.92
CA GLU A 222 -2.94 12.43 14.23
C GLU A 222 -1.67 11.56 14.15
N GLN A 223 -1.18 11.25 12.94
CA GLN A 223 -0.03 10.37 12.75
C GLN A 223 1.28 11.15 12.72
N ALA A 224 2.32 10.62 13.38
CA ALA A 224 3.66 11.15 13.23
C ALA A 224 4.19 10.88 11.80
N PRO A 225 4.78 11.88 11.12
CA PRO A 225 5.36 11.66 9.80
C PRO A 225 6.54 10.70 9.89
N PHE A 226 6.67 9.78 8.93
CA PHE A 226 7.82 8.85 8.85
C PHE A 226 9.16 9.58 8.73
N ASN A 227 9.18 10.72 8.02
CA ASN A 227 10.34 11.58 7.90
C ASN A 227 9.98 13.01 8.35
N PRO A 228 10.12 13.34 9.65
CA PRO A 228 9.76 14.65 10.16
C PRO A 228 10.70 15.74 9.60
N ALA A 229 10.14 16.89 9.24
CA ALA A 229 10.96 18.05 8.93
C ALA A 229 11.81 18.44 10.17
N PRO A 230 13.06 18.90 9.98
CA PRO A 230 13.85 19.43 11.08
C PRO A 230 13.07 20.58 11.73
N LYS A 231 12.98 20.56 13.06
CA LYS A 231 12.35 21.64 13.83
C LYS A 231 13.13 22.92 13.54
N LYS A 232 12.45 23.97 13.12
CA LYS A 232 13.04 25.31 13.12
C LYS A 232 13.21 25.70 14.59
N ASP A 233 14.43 26.04 14.99
CA ASP A 233 14.71 26.52 16.34
C ASP A 233 13.88 27.80 16.60
N ASP A 234 12.98 27.69 17.58
CA ASP A 234 12.24 28.69 18.34
C ASP A 234 11.95 30.06 17.69
N GLU A 235 10.72 30.22 17.21
CA GLU A 235 10.05 31.53 17.21
C GLU A 235 9.81 31.89 18.69
N GLN A 236 10.69 32.73 19.26
CA GLN A 236 10.47 33.38 20.54
C GLN A 236 9.16 34.16 20.47
N GLN A 237 8.12 33.57 21.05
CA GLN A 237 6.86 34.20 21.34
C GLN A 237 7.13 35.45 22.22
N PRO A 238 6.83 36.67 21.78
CA PRO A 238 7.03 37.84 22.62
C PRO A 238 6.07 37.75 23.80
N THR A 239 6.63 37.61 24.99
CA THR A 239 5.92 37.70 26.26
C THR A 239 5.26 39.08 26.35
N GLY A 240 3.94 39.08 26.56
CA GLY A 240 3.15 40.29 26.71
C GLY A 240 3.64 41.13 27.88
N GLY A 241 4.28 42.26 27.58
CA GLY A 241 4.58 43.29 28.55
C GLY A 241 3.32 44.08 28.90
N GLN A 242 2.92 44.02 30.18
CA GLN A 242 1.94 44.93 30.77
C GLN A 242 2.41 46.38 30.63
N LYS A 243 1.54 47.25 30.10
CA LYS A 243 1.75 48.71 30.07
C LYS A 243 1.04 49.32 31.29
N PRO A 244 1.70 50.16 32.13
CA PRO A 244 1.02 50.85 33.21
C PRO A 244 0.16 51.99 32.66
N SER A 245 -1.03 52.14 33.22
CA SER A 245 -1.92 53.27 33.06
C SER A 245 -1.30 54.56 33.60
N GLY A 246 -1.20 55.57 32.73
CA GLY A 246 -0.94 56.97 33.05
C GLY A 246 -1.84 57.84 32.18
#